data_AF-A0A834Z7S5-F1
#
_entry.id   AF-A0A834Z7S5-F1
#
_cell.length_a   1.000
_cell.length_b   1.000
_cell.length_c   1.000
_cell.angle_alpha   90.00
_cell.angle_beta   90.00
_cell.angle_gamma   90.00
#
_symmetry.space_group_name_H-M   'P 1'
#
loop_
_entity.id
_entity.type
_entity.pdbx_description
1 polymer ?
#
loop_
_entity_poly.entity_id
_entity_poly.type
_entity_poly.pdbx_seq_one_letter_code
_entity_poly.pdbx_strand_id
1 'polypeptide(L)'
;MESTIPLQLPGIRHAILIGDERQLPAMVKCKISENAEFGRSLFERMVLLGQKKHLLNVQYRMHPSISLFPNMEFYSKQISDAPNVKERTYQRQFLQGNMYGPYSFINVAYGEDFHAGSSQKNMVEVSVVADVVASLFKESVSTRERVTVGLISPYKAQVFAIQEKLGNTYNTNSNISTSVRYCLWVLGNGSTLINSGSVWEKIVIYAKDRGCYYNADEDKSLAKAIIDALVELGQLNDLFIMDSLLFRGARWKVSFCDDYLKSMARIKSIAIRKEVVDLLMKLSSGWHHPHKKGNLNLMKQYTVGKWYKLVWSVDILIENSNFIQVLKTWDILPLAEIQNY
;
A
#
# COMPACT_ATOMS: atom_id res chain seq x y z
N MET A 1 33.67 -21.15 7.81
CA MET A 1 32.21 -21.12 8.11
C MET A 1 32.05 -21.15 9.61
N GLU A 2 31.24 -20.27 10.18
CA GLU A 2 31.06 -20.16 11.64
C GLU A 2 30.65 -21.47 12.30
N SER A 3 29.78 -22.25 11.63
CA SER A 3 29.29 -23.54 12.11
C SER A 3 30.35 -24.63 12.28
N THR A 4 31.59 -24.44 11.77
CA THR A 4 32.68 -25.41 11.98
C THR A 4 33.46 -25.19 13.26
N ILE A 5 33.33 -24.02 13.92
CA ILE A 5 34.00 -23.71 15.18
C ILE A 5 33.68 -24.77 16.26
N PRO A 6 32.41 -25.09 16.57
CA PRO A 6 32.12 -26.13 17.56
C PRO A 6 32.58 -27.52 17.11
N LEU A 7 32.65 -27.80 15.81
CA LEU A 7 33.05 -29.12 15.27
C LEU A 7 34.56 -29.41 15.42
N GLN A 8 35.37 -28.41 15.76
CA GLN A 8 36.80 -28.58 16.01
C GLN A 8 37.10 -29.07 17.44
N LEU A 9 36.10 -29.12 18.32
CA LEU A 9 36.29 -29.58 19.70
C LEU A 9 36.64 -31.07 19.74
N PRO A 10 37.68 -31.47 20.50
CA PRO A 10 38.11 -32.86 20.57
C PRO A 10 37.01 -33.73 21.20
N GLY A 11 36.80 -34.92 20.63
CA GLY A 11 35.84 -35.91 21.14
C GLY A 11 34.43 -35.83 20.56
N ILE A 12 34.12 -34.86 19.70
CA ILE A 12 32.84 -34.85 18.96
C ILE A 12 32.78 -36.04 18.00
N ARG A 13 31.73 -36.85 18.14
CA ARG A 13 31.44 -37.99 17.25
C ARG A 13 30.12 -37.85 16.50
N HIS A 14 29.23 -36.98 16.99
CA HIS A 14 27.90 -36.77 16.42
C HIS A 14 27.57 -35.28 16.46
N ALA A 15 26.98 -34.77 15.38
CA ALA A 15 26.49 -33.40 15.29
C ALA A 15 25.12 -33.42 14.61
N ILE A 16 24.19 -32.61 15.13
CA ILE A 16 22.87 -32.42 14.55
C ILE A 16 22.80 -30.97 14.07
N LEU A 17 22.62 -30.78 12.77
CA LEU A 17 22.43 -29.48 12.16
C LEU A 17 20.93 -29.23 11.98
N ILE A 18 20.42 -28.18 12.60
CA ILE A 18 19.02 -27.77 12.49
C ILE A 18 18.98 -26.43 11.79
N GLY A 19 18.22 -26.35 10.70
CA GLY A 19 18.09 -25.15 9.89
C GLY A 19 17.06 -25.33 8.80
N ASP A 20 16.90 -24.29 7.99
CA ASP A 20 15.96 -24.23 6.88
C ASP A 20 16.66 -23.57 5.69
N GLU A 21 16.93 -24.35 4.64
CA GLU A 21 17.63 -23.85 3.46
C GLU A 21 16.77 -22.95 2.55
N ARG A 22 15.49 -22.76 2.87
CA ARG A 22 14.58 -21.85 2.15
C ARG A 22 14.54 -20.45 2.76
N GLN A 23 15.22 -20.21 3.87
CA GLN A 23 15.33 -18.89 4.50
C GLN A 23 16.53 -18.10 3.99
N LEU A 24 16.60 -16.82 4.37
CA LEU A 24 17.67 -15.92 3.95
C LEU A 24 19.05 -16.45 4.38
N PRO A 25 20.07 -16.37 3.50
CA PRO A 25 21.43 -16.74 3.83
C PRO A 25 22.02 -15.77 4.86
N ALA A 26 23.18 -16.12 5.40
CA ALA A 26 23.90 -15.23 6.31
C ALA A 26 24.30 -13.92 5.61
N MET A 27 24.17 -12.79 6.32
CA MET A 27 24.53 -11.48 5.79
C MET A 27 26.05 -11.38 5.57
N VAL A 28 26.47 -11.14 4.33
CA VAL A 28 27.88 -10.94 3.96
C VAL A 28 28.09 -9.51 3.48
N LYS A 29 28.90 -8.74 4.20
CA LYS A 29 29.18 -7.32 3.86
C LYS A 29 30.07 -7.17 2.63
N CYS A 30 31.02 -8.09 2.44
CA CYS A 30 31.98 -8.03 1.34
C CYS A 30 31.36 -8.58 0.06
N LYS A 31 31.27 -7.75 -0.99
CA LYS A 31 30.69 -8.17 -2.28
C LYS A 31 31.45 -9.32 -2.94
N ILE A 32 32.79 -9.35 -2.80
CA ILE A 32 33.62 -10.44 -3.33
C ILE A 32 33.26 -11.76 -2.64
N SER A 33 33.11 -11.74 -1.31
CA SER A 33 32.73 -12.93 -0.53
C SER A 33 31.28 -13.35 -0.79
N GLU A 34 30.37 -12.40 -0.96
CA GLU A 34 28.98 -12.67 -1.33
C GLU A 34 28.91 -13.36 -2.71
N ASN A 35 29.62 -12.84 -3.70
CA ASN A 35 29.72 -13.45 -5.04
C ASN A 35 30.36 -14.84 -5.01
N ALA A 36 31.20 -15.12 -4.01
CA ALA A 36 31.76 -16.45 -3.75
C ALA A 36 30.86 -17.34 -2.87
N GLU A 37 29.59 -16.95 -2.67
CA GLU A 37 28.59 -17.67 -1.89
C GLU A 37 28.98 -17.93 -0.42
N PHE A 38 29.80 -17.04 0.17
CA PHE A 38 30.27 -17.21 1.55
C PHE A 38 29.13 -17.24 2.59
N GLY A 39 27.97 -16.66 2.26
CA GLY A 39 26.78 -16.67 3.10
C GLY A 39 26.07 -18.03 3.18
N ARG A 40 26.44 -18.99 2.33
CA ARG A 40 25.88 -20.36 2.33
C ARG A 40 26.20 -21.06 3.64
N SER A 41 25.16 -21.56 4.30
CA SER A 41 25.34 -22.31 5.54
C SER A 41 25.95 -23.70 5.30
N LEU A 42 26.57 -24.29 6.33
CA LEU A 42 27.02 -25.69 6.26
C LEU A 42 25.83 -26.65 6.02
N PHE A 43 24.67 -26.37 6.64
CA PHE A 43 23.45 -27.14 6.44
C PHE A 43 23.01 -27.15 4.98
N GLU A 44 22.86 -25.96 4.38
CA GLU A 44 22.49 -25.81 2.97
C GLU A 44 23.48 -26.53 2.05
N ARG A 45 24.79 -26.41 2.33
CA ARG A 45 25.83 -27.11 1.56
C ARG A 45 25.70 -28.63 1.65
N MET A 46 25.41 -29.18 2.83
CA MET A 46 25.19 -30.64 2.98
C MET A 46 23.95 -31.11 2.20
N VAL A 47 22.87 -30.32 2.20
CA VAL A 47 21.66 -30.61 1.41
C VAL A 47 21.97 -30.61 -0.08
N LEU A 48 22.73 -29.64 -0.59
CA LEU A 48 23.16 -29.59 -2.00
C LEU A 48 24.02 -30.78 -2.41
N LEU A 49 24.83 -31.32 -1.48
CA LEU A 49 25.63 -32.52 -1.69
C LEU A 49 24.81 -33.83 -1.60
N GLY A 50 23.49 -33.74 -1.46
CA GLY A 50 22.58 -34.89 -1.46
C GLY A 50 22.49 -35.61 -0.11
N GLN A 51 22.97 -34.99 0.99
CA GLN A 51 22.77 -35.57 2.32
C GLN A 51 21.28 -35.60 2.65
N LYS A 52 20.81 -36.75 3.15
CA LYS A 52 19.42 -36.91 3.57
C LYS A 52 19.14 -35.99 4.75
N LYS A 53 18.00 -35.31 4.71
CA LYS A 53 17.51 -34.46 5.79
C LYS A 53 16.15 -34.95 6.29
N HIS A 54 15.84 -34.63 7.53
CA HIS A 54 14.54 -34.89 8.14
C HIS A 54 13.70 -33.61 8.10
N LEU A 55 12.59 -33.61 7.37
CA LEU A 55 11.66 -32.49 7.32
C LEU A 55 10.69 -32.55 8.50
N LEU A 56 10.67 -31.50 9.33
CA LEU A 56 9.60 -31.29 10.30
C LEU A 56 8.38 -30.75 9.56
N ASN A 57 7.38 -31.58 9.35
CA ASN A 57 6.32 -31.35 8.36
C ASN A 57 4.99 -30.86 8.98
N VAL A 58 5.01 -30.31 10.19
CA VAL A 58 3.81 -29.75 10.85
C VAL A 58 4.11 -28.32 11.30
N GLN A 59 3.28 -27.36 10.88
CA GLN A 59 3.36 -25.97 11.31
C GLN A 59 2.28 -25.64 12.36
N TYR A 60 2.67 -24.88 13.38
CA TYR A 60 1.85 -24.60 14.57
C TYR A 60 1.55 -23.10 14.78
N ARG A 61 1.91 -22.24 13.81
CA ARG A 61 2.00 -20.79 14.02
C ARG A 61 1.06 -19.98 13.13
N MET A 62 0.98 -20.30 11.85
CA MET A 62 0.30 -19.47 10.87
C MET A 62 -1.11 -19.98 10.63
N HIS A 63 -2.05 -19.09 10.43
CA HIS A 63 -3.35 -19.44 9.88
C HIS A 63 -3.18 -20.18 8.53
N PRO A 64 -3.97 -21.24 8.23
CA PRO A 64 -3.86 -22.03 7.00
C PRO A 64 -3.82 -21.22 5.70
N SER A 65 -4.60 -20.13 5.60
CA SER A 65 -4.59 -19.23 4.42
C SER A 65 -3.23 -18.55 4.19
N ILE A 66 -2.44 -18.33 5.25
CA ILE A 66 -1.10 -17.71 5.20
C ILE A 66 -0.05 -18.78 4.89
N SER A 67 -0.09 -19.94 5.56
CA SER A 67 0.89 -21.01 5.39
C SER A 67 0.84 -21.67 4.00
N LEU A 68 -0.31 -21.59 3.32
CA LEU A 68 -0.54 -22.27 2.05
C LEU A 68 0.43 -21.83 0.94
N PHE A 69 0.63 -20.52 0.73
CA PHE A 69 1.54 -20.04 -0.32
C PHE A 69 2.99 -20.50 -0.09
N PRO A 70 3.62 -20.25 1.07
CA PRO A 70 4.99 -20.73 1.33
C PRO A 70 5.12 -22.25 1.21
N ASN A 71 4.13 -23.01 1.68
CA ASN A 71 4.12 -24.47 1.59
C ASN A 71 4.10 -24.95 0.14
N MET A 72 3.27 -24.33 -0.70
CA MET A 72 3.21 -24.62 -2.14
C MET A 72 4.51 -24.25 -2.85
N GLU A 73 5.01 -23.05 -2.63
CA GLU A 73 6.12 -22.48 -3.38
C GLU A 73 7.48 -23.08 -2.98
N PHE A 74 7.71 -23.30 -1.68
CA PHE A 74 9.05 -23.67 -1.17
C PHE A 74 9.16 -25.11 -0.67
N TYR A 75 8.03 -25.74 -0.30
CA TYR A 75 8.02 -27.03 0.37
C TYR A 75 7.21 -28.11 -0.35
N SER A 76 6.81 -27.89 -1.61
CA SER A 76 6.08 -28.88 -2.43
C SER A 76 4.84 -29.46 -1.72
N LYS A 77 4.13 -28.64 -0.94
CA LYS A 77 2.96 -29.03 -0.14
C LYS A 77 3.22 -30.11 0.92
N GLN A 78 4.47 -30.31 1.34
CA GLN A 78 4.83 -31.33 2.34
C GLN A 78 4.53 -30.89 3.78
N ILE A 79 4.30 -29.61 4.04
CA ILE A 79 3.95 -29.10 5.38
C ILE A 79 2.44 -29.24 5.62
N SER A 80 2.07 -29.66 6.82
CA SER A 80 0.69 -29.77 7.28
C SER A 80 0.40 -28.78 8.40
N ASP A 81 -0.85 -28.33 8.48
CA ASP A 81 -1.30 -27.42 9.54
C ASP A 81 -1.77 -28.20 10.77
N ALA A 82 -1.21 -27.88 11.93
CA ALA A 82 -1.60 -28.48 13.21
C ALA A 82 -3.05 -28.13 13.62
N PRO A 83 -3.68 -28.90 14.53
CA PRO A 83 -5.04 -28.62 14.99
C PRO A 83 -5.20 -27.21 15.59
N ASN A 84 -4.20 -26.73 16.34
CA ASN A 84 -4.28 -25.44 17.06
C ASN A 84 -4.48 -24.24 16.12
N VAL A 85 -3.96 -24.29 14.89
CA VAL A 85 -4.11 -23.19 13.91
C VAL A 85 -5.42 -23.24 13.13
N LYS A 86 -6.21 -24.31 13.30
CA LYS A 86 -7.53 -24.51 12.67
C LYS A 86 -8.69 -24.20 13.61
N GLU A 87 -8.39 -23.96 14.88
CA GLU A 87 -9.40 -23.63 15.89
C GLU A 87 -10.06 -22.28 15.61
N ARG A 88 -11.28 -22.09 16.15
CA ARG A 88 -12.03 -20.83 16.02
C ARG A 88 -11.27 -19.62 16.58
N THR A 89 -10.43 -19.84 17.60
CA THR A 89 -9.58 -18.81 18.22
C THR A 89 -8.53 -18.24 17.25
N TYR A 90 -8.18 -18.98 16.19
CA TYR A 90 -7.28 -18.55 15.11
C TYR A 90 -7.99 -17.79 13.99
N GLN A 91 -9.33 -17.86 13.90
CA GLN A 91 -10.15 -17.14 12.92
C GLN A 91 -10.40 -15.70 13.37
N ARG A 92 -9.32 -14.94 13.56
CA ARG A 92 -9.40 -13.53 13.97
C ARG A 92 -9.67 -12.63 12.77
N GLN A 93 -10.57 -11.67 12.96
CA GLN A 93 -10.83 -10.59 12.02
C GLN A 93 -10.82 -9.28 12.80
N PHE A 94 -9.76 -8.48 12.61
CA PHE A 94 -9.56 -7.25 13.38
C PHE A 94 -10.25 -6.03 12.76
N LEU A 95 -10.49 -6.04 11.45
CA LEU A 95 -11.19 -4.98 10.72
C LEU A 95 -12.32 -5.61 9.87
N GLN A 96 -13.39 -4.84 9.67
CA GLN A 96 -14.54 -5.29 8.87
C GLN A 96 -14.25 -5.22 7.37
N GLY A 97 -14.75 -6.20 6.62
CA GLY A 97 -14.62 -6.27 5.16
C GLY A 97 -13.67 -7.37 4.69
N ASN A 98 -13.92 -7.88 3.49
CA ASN A 98 -13.18 -9.03 2.93
C ASN A 98 -11.70 -8.72 2.68
N MET A 99 -11.36 -7.43 2.46
CA MET A 99 -9.99 -6.94 2.32
C MET A 99 -9.12 -7.28 3.54
N TYR A 100 -9.70 -7.39 4.73
CA TYR A 100 -8.98 -7.59 5.99
C TYR A 100 -9.05 -9.03 6.52
N GLY A 101 -9.15 -10.01 5.61
CA GLY A 101 -9.12 -11.44 5.93
C GLY A 101 -7.75 -11.94 6.44
N PRO A 102 -7.62 -13.26 6.74
CA PRO A 102 -6.37 -13.84 7.24
C PRO A 102 -5.19 -13.70 6.28
N TYR A 103 -5.45 -13.64 4.97
CA TYR A 103 -4.44 -13.35 3.96
C TYR A 103 -5.08 -12.49 2.88
N SER A 104 -4.45 -11.35 2.59
CA SER A 104 -4.90 -10.44 1.54
C SER A 104 -3.72 -9.77 0.84
N PHE A 105 -3.87 -9.53 -0.46
CA PHE A 105 -3.07 -8.58 -1.20
C PHE A 105 -3.89 -7.30 -1.41
N ILE A 106 -3.40 -6.18 -0.90
CA ILE A 106 -4.04 -4.87 -0.98
C ILE A 106 -3.25 -4.02 -1.98
N ASN A 107 -3.82 -3.89 -3.18
CA ASN A 107 -3.23 -3.15 -4.28
C ASN A 107 -3.29 -1.64 -4.03
N VAL A 108 -2.13 -1.01 -3.98
CA VAL A 108 -1.97 0.44 -3.98
C VAL A 108 -1.48 0.84 -5.36
N ALA A 109 -2.42 1.15 -6.25
CA ALA A 109 -2.13 1.41 -7.67
C ALA A 109 -1.48 2.77 -7.94
N TYR A 110 -1.52 3.67 -6.95
CA TYR A 110 -1.16 5.08 -7.10
C TYR A 110 0.13 5.41 -6.36
N GLY A 111 0.74 6.52 -6.76
CA GLY A 111 1.93 7.07 -6.14
C GLY A 111 3.21 6.55 -6.75
N GLU A 112 4.13 7.45 -7.02
CA GLU A 112 5.44 7.11 -7.58
C GLU A 112 6.46 6.82 -6.47
N ASP A 113 7.44 5.97 -6.80
CA ASP A 113 8.56 5.69 -5.92
C ASP A 113 9.55 6.86 -5.90
N PHE A 114 9.89 7.31 -4.69
CA PHE A 114 10.92 8.30 -4.47
C PHE A 114 12.24 7.62 -4.15
N HIS A 115 13.29 7.97 -4.89
CA HIS A 115 14.65 7.53 -4.60
C HIS A 115 15.27 8.36 -3.47
N ALA A 116 15.68 7.68 -2.39
CA ALA A 116 16.45 8.25 -1.28
C ALA A 116 17.84 7.60 -1.26
N GLY A 117 18.74 8.11 -2.11
CA GLY A 117 20.04 7.49 -2.36
C GLY A 117 19.87 6.14 -3.09
N SER A 118 20.38 5.05 -2.51
CA SER A 118 20.24 3.69 -3.05
C SER A 118 18.97 2.95 -2.59
N SER A 119 18.08 3.60 -1.84
CA SER A 119 16.83 3.02 -1.34
C SER A 119 15.61 3.73 -1.95
N GLN A 120 14.46 3.08 -1.89
CA GLN A 120 13.20 3.59 -2.44
C GLN A 120 12.14 3.69 -1.34
N LYS A 121 11.20 4.62 -1.51
CA LYS A 121 10.01 4.74 -0.68
C LYS A 121 8.81 5.16 -1.50
N ASN A 122 7.63 4.68 -1.11
CA ASN A 122 6.36 5.09 -1.69
C ASN A 122 5.50 5.73 -0.60
N MET A 123 5.30 7.04 -0.68
CA MET A 123 4.60 7.81 0.35
C MET A 123 3.08 7.61 0.35
N VAL A 124 2.51 7.15 -0.78
CA VAL A 124 1.10 6.75 -0.85
C VAL A 124 0.91 5.44 -0.09
N GLU A 125 1.75 4.44 -0.31
CA GLU A 125 1.74 3.20 0.51
C GLU A 125 1.93 3.50 2.00
N VAL A 126 2.84 4.41 2.37
CA VAL A 126 3.03 4.86 3.76
C VAL A 126 1.73 5.41 4.35
N SER A 127 0.97 6.18 3.58
CA SER A 127 -0.29 6.77 4.03
C SER A 127 -1.40 5.73 4.19
N VAL A 128 -1.48 4.76 3.26
CA VAL A 128 -2.39 3.60 3.38
C VAL A 128 -2.04 2.76 4.61
N VAL A 129 -0.75 2.44 4.82
CA VAL A 129 -0.28 1.70 6.02
C VAL A 129 -0.67 2.45 7.29
N ALA A 130 -0.48 3.78 7.34
CA ALA A 130 -0.81 4.57 8.50
C ALA A 130 -2.31 4.53 8.83
N ASP A 131 -3.18 4.59 7.81
CA ASP A 131 -4.64 4.53 7.99
C ASP A 131 -5.11 3.15 8.46
N VAL A 132 -4.54 2.08 7.92
CA VAL A 132 -4.81 0.70 8.39
C VAL A 132 -4.40 0.53 9.86
N VAL A 133 -3.22 1.03 10.24
CA VAL A 133 -2.74 0.96 11.64
C VAL A 133 -3.63 1.77 12.56
N ALA A 134 -4.05 2.98 12.15
CA ALA A 134 -4.97 3.81 12.92
C ALA A 134 -6.33 3.12 13.12
N SER A 135 -6.84 2.45 12.08
CA SER A 135 -8.08 1.67 12.15
C SER A 135 -7.96 0.49 13.11
N LEU A 136 -6.85 -0.27 13.04
CA LEU A 136 -6.57 -1.36 13.97
C LEU A 136 -6.48 -0.87 15.42
N PHE A 137 -5.83 0.26 15.64
CA PHE A 137 -5.73 0.86 16.96
C PHE A 137 -7.11 1.27 17.50
N LYS A 138 -7.93 1.94 16.68
CA LYS A 138 -9.30 2.32 17.04
C LYS A 138 -10.14 1.11 17.43
N GLU A 139 -10.09 0.03 16.65
CA GLU A 139 -10.79 -1.22 16.97
C GLU A 139 -10.25 -1.88 18.24
N SER A 140 -8.93 -1.88 18.46
CA SER A 140 -8.33 -2.41 19.70
C SER A 140 -8.82 -1.68 20.96
N VAL A 141 -8.97 -0.35 20.87
CA VAL A 141 -9.49 0.47 21.98
C VAL A 141 -10.98 0.21 22.18
N SER A 142 -11.74 0.15 21.09
CA SER A 142 -13.20 -0.09 21.10
C SER A 142 -13.55 -1.44 21.72
N THR A 143 -12.85 -2.49 21.30
CA THR A 143 -13.09 -3.88 21.75
C THR A 143 -12.38 -4.21 23.06
N ARG A 144 -11.43 -3.38 23.51
CA ARG A 144 -10.50 -3.65 24.61
C ARG A 144 -9.66 -4.91 24.39
N GLU A 145 -9.50 -5.34 23.14
CA GLU A 145 -8.59 -6.44 22.78
C GLU A 145 -7.19 -5.91 22.46
N ARG A 146 -6.17 -6.57 22.99
CA ARG A 146 -4.78 -6.23 22.67
C ARG A 146 -4.42 -6.78 21.29
N VAL A 147 -4.16 -5.89 20.33
CA VAL A 147 -3.66 -6.23 19.00
C VAL A 147 -2.14 -5.99 18.92
N THR A 148 -1.41 -6.92 18.31
CA THR A 148 0.03 -6.77 18.03
C THR A 148 0.23 -6.71 16.52
N VAL A 149 0.86 -5.65 16.04
CA VAL A 149 1.07 -5.40 14.61
C VAL A 149 2.57 -5.37 14.32
N GLY A 150 2.98 -6.08 13.27
CA GLY A 150 4.34 -6.02 12.72
C GLY A 150 4.30 -5.46 11.31
N LEU A 151 5.14 -4.48 11.02
CA LEU A 151 5.31 -3.88 9.69
C LEU A 151 6.70 -4.22 9.18
N ILE A 152 6.78 -4.76 7.96
CA ILE A 152 8.02 -5.22 7.34
C ILE A 152 8.10 -4.61 5.94
N SER A 153 9.28 -4.09 5.58
CA SER A 153 9.58 -3.64 4.23
C SER A 153 11.02 -3.98 3.88
N PRO A 154 11.32 -4.40 2.63
CA PRO A 154 12.69 -4.67 2.20
C PRO A 154 13.55 -3.40 2.08
N TYR A 155 12.93 -2.22 2.01
CA TYR A 155 13.64 -0.96 1.82
C TYR A 155 13.75 -0.17 3.12
N LYS A 156 14.99 0.14 3.52
CA LYS A 156 15.27 0.89 4.74
C LYS A 156 14.62 2.28 4.74
N ALA A 157 14.60 2.97 3.59
CA ALA A 157 13.94 4.27 3.47
C ALA A 157 12.42 4.18 3.69
N GLN A 158 11.78 3.11 3.20
CA GLN A 158 10.35 2.87 3.45
C GLN A 158 10.07 2.59 4.93
N VAL A 159 10.91 1.80 5.61
CA VAL A 159 10.79 1.56 7.06
C VAL A 159 10.85 2.87 7.84
N PHE A 160 11.82 3.75 7.52
CA PHE A 160 11.92 5.05 8.18
C PHE A 160 10.72 5.95 7.90
N ALA A 161 10.23 5.99 6.65
CA ALA A 161 9.07 6.79 6.29
C ALA A 161 7.80 6.35 7.03
N ILE A 162 7.60 5.03 7.18
CA ILE A 162 6.49 4.47 7.98
C ILE A 162 6.65 4.88 9.45
N GLN A 163 7.84 4.73 10.03
CA GLN A 163 8.12 5.12 11.42
C GLN A 163 7.87 6.61 11.66
N GLU A 164 8.32 7.47 10.75
CA GLU A 164 8.11 8.92 10.83
C GLU A 164 6.62 9.27 10.75
N LYS A 165 5.87 8.65 9.82
CA LYS A 165 4.43 8.91 9.65
C LYS A 165 3.61 8.44 10.86
N LEU A 166 3.94 7.29 11.45
CA LEU A 166 3.26 6.78 12.64
C LEU A 166 3.66 7.54 13.91
N GLY A 167 4.88 8.08 13.95
CA GLY A 167 5.44 8.78 15.09
C GLY A 167 5.46 7.93 16.37
N ASN A 168 5.37 8.61 17.51
CA ASN A 168 5.28 7.97 18.84
C ASN A 168 3.83 7.68 19.27
N THR A 169 2.85 7.81 18.35
CA THR A 169 1.42 7.68 18.65
C THR A 169 1.07 6.29 19.18
N TYR A 170 1.80 5.28 18.72
CA TYR A 170 1.65 3.90 19.15
C TYR A 170 2.90 3.51 19.95
N ASN A 171 2.79 2.64 20.95
CA ASN A 171 3.95 2.12 21.68
C ASN A 171 4.85 1.31 20.73
N THR A 172 5.75 2.00 20.02
CA THR A 172 6.68 1.44 19.05
C THR A 172 7.86 0.82 19.79
N ASN A 173 7.66 -0.33 20.41
CA ASN A 173 8.80 -1.18 20.71
C ASN A 173 9.33 -1.67 19.36
N SER A 174 10.50 -1.17 18.94
CA SER A 174 11.17 -1.47 17.67
C SER A 174 11.68 -2.92 17.56
N ASN A 175 11.03 -3.86 18.23
CA ASN A 175 11.30 -5.29 18.12
C ASN A 175 10.51 -5.80 16.93
N ILE A 176 11.15 -5.79 15.76
CA ILE A 176 10.67 -6.46 14.55
C ILE A 176 10.38 -7.92 14.93
N SER A 177 9.10 -8.25 15.15
CA SER A 177 8.66 -9.64 15.30
C SER A 177 8.27 -10.15 13.92
N THR A 178 9.06 -11.06 13.37
CA THR A 178 8.78 -11.70 12.08
C THR A 178 7.72 -12.80 12.18
N SER A 179 7.02 -12.94 13.31
CA SER A 179 6.01 -13.98 13.49
C SER A 179 4.61 -13.46 13.18
N VAL A 180 4.15 -13.71 11.96
CA VAL A 180 2.73 -13.56 11.61
C VAL A 180 1.97 -14.80 12.09
N ARG A 181 0.84 -14.59 12.77
CA ARG A 181 -0.01 -15.69 13.29
C ARG A 181 -1.39 -15.71 12.64
N TYR A 182 -2.11 -14.59 12.75
CA TYR A 182 -3.54 -14.54 12.43
C TYR A 182 -3.84 -13.92 11.05
N CYS A 183 -3.28 -12.74 10.76
CA CYS A 183 -3.54 -12.00 9.53
C CYS A 183 -2.22 -11.57 8.86
N LEU A 184 -2.13 -11.72 7.54
CA LEU A 184 -1.07 -11.18 6.69
C LEU A 184 -1.68 -10.32 5.57
N TRP A 185 -1.39 -9.01 5.59
CA TRP A 185 -1.80 -8.11 4.52
C TRP A 185 -0.55 -7.61 3.78
N VAL A 186 -0.46 -7.96 2.50
CA VAL A 186 0.62 -7.52 1.61
C VAL A 186 0.13 -6.26 0.90
N LEU A 187 0.78 -5.13 1.17
CA LEU A 187 0.48 -3.86 0.51
C LEU A 187 1.55 -3.58 -0.55
N GLY A 188 1.13 -3.19 -1.74
CA GLY A 188 2.03 -2.77 -2.80
C GLY A 188 1.33 -2.54 -4.13
N ASN A 189 2.07 -2.01 -5.11
CA ASN A 189 1.56 -1.86 -6.47
C ASN A 189 1.51 -3.22 -7.19
N GLY A 190 0.31 -3.76 -7.38
CA GLY A 190 0.13 -5.08 -7.98
C GLY A 190 0.56 -5.15 -9.45
N SER A 191 0.46 -4.06 -10.21
CA SER A 191 0.92 -4.00 -11.60
C SER A 191 2.44 -4.00 -11.70
N THR A 192 3.13 -3.34 -10.77
CA THR A 192 4.59 -3.40 -10.70
C THR A 192 5.06 -4.79 -10.28
N LEU A 193 4.46 -5.34 -9.21
CA LEU A 193 4.90 -6.60 -8.62
C LEU A 193 4.60 -7.82 -9.51
N ILE A 194 3.49 -7.83 -10.25
CA ILE A 194 3.19 -8.91 -11.21
C ILE A 194 4.20 -8.97 -12.36
N ASN A 195 4.78 -7.82 -12.75
CA ASN A 195 5.75 -7.75 -13.84
C ASN A 195 7.21 -7.91 -13.36
N SER A 196 7.42 -8.28 -12.09
CA SER A 196 8.77 -8.33 -11.50
C SER A 196 9.60 -9.56 -11.89
N GLY A 197 9.00 -10.61 -12.47
CA GLY A 197 9.69 -11.87 -12.76
C GLY A 197 10.19 -12.59 -11.50
N SER A 198 9.65 -12.26 -10.33
CA SER A 198 10.15 -12.69 -9.01
C SER A 198 9.08 -13.43 -8.21
N VAL A 199 9.38 -13.83 -6.97
CA VAL A 199 8.36 -14.40 -6.07
C VAL A 199 7.15 -13.48 -5.88
N TRP A 200 7.33 -12.15 -6.02
CA TRP A 200 6.24 -11.19 -5.91
C TRP A 200 5.20 -11.35 -7.02
N GLU A 201 5.60 -11.75 -8.23
CA GLU A 201 4.66 -12.07 -9.31
C GLU A 201 3.75 -13.22 -8.90
N LYS A 202 4.34 -14.29 -8.37
CA LYS A 202 3.60 -15.46 -7.89
C LYS A 202 2.67 -15.12 -6.74
N ILE A 203 3.08 -14.24 -5.83
CA ILE A 203 2.24 -13.74 -4.73
C ILE A 203 1.00 -13.01 -5.27
N VAL A 204 1.18 -12.13 -6.26
CA VAL A 204 0.06 -11.39 -6.85
C VAL A 204 -0.91 -12.32 -7.58
N ILE A 205 -0.38 -13.25 -8.40
CA ILE A 205 -1.21 -14.26 -9.10
C ILE A 205 -1.95 -15.13 -8.09
N TYR A 206 -1.26 -15.64 -7.07
CA TYR A 206 -1.86 -16.44 -6.02
C TYR A 206 -3.01 -15.71 -5.32
N ALA A 207 -2.84 -14.43 -4.99
CA ALA A 207 -3.89 -13.65 -4.36
C ALA A 207 -5.12 -13.47 -5.27
N LYS A 208 -4.91 -13.25 -6.58
CA LYS A 208 -5.99 -13.17 -7.58
C LYS A 208 -6.75 -14.49 -7.70
N ASP A 209 -6.05 -15.61 -7.86
CA ASP A 209 -6.65 -16.95 -8.00
C ASP A 209 -7.46 -17.36 -6.76
N ARG A 210 -7.06 -16.87 -5.59
CA ARG A 210 -7.73 -17.13 -4.30
C ARG A 210 -8.84 -16.14 -3.98
N GLY A 211 -9.09 -15.13 -4.83
CA GLY A 211 -10.08 -14.09 -4.59
C GLY A 211 -9.75 -13.21 -3.38
N CYS A 212 -8.47 -13.05 -3.06
CA CYS A 212 -7.99 -12.23 -1.94
C CYS A 212 -7.08 -11.08 -2.39
N TYR A 213 -7.20 -10.68 -3.66
CA TYR A 213 -6.62 -9.47 -4.23
C TYR A 213 -7.68 -8.36 -4.22
N TYR A 214 -7.39 -7.24 -3.56
CA TYR A 214 -8.31 -6.11 -3.38
C TYR A 214 -7.63 -4.80 -3.74
N ASN A 215 -8.38 -3.82 -4.23
CA ASN A 215 -7.84 -2.47 -4.43
C ASN A 215 -8.03 -1.64 -3.17
N ALA A 216 -6.97 -0.98 -2.69
CA ALA A 216 -7.04 -0.13 -1.50
C ALA A 216 -8.12 0.95 -1.64
N ASP A 217 -8.31 1.46 -2.86
CA ASP A 217 -9.22 2.54 -3.18
C ASP A 217 -10.72 2.15 -3.21
N GLU A 218 -11.04 0.86 -2.99
CA GLU A 218 -12.40 0.36 -2.74
C GLU A 218 -12.85 0.65 -1.29
N ASP A 219 -11.89 0.81 -0.36
CA ASP A 219 -12.15 1.25 1.00
C ASP A 219 -12.16 2.78 1.05
N LYS A 220 -13.22 3.37 1.63
CA LYS A 220 -13.42 4.82 1.67
C LYS A 220 -12.32 5.56 2.46
N SER A 221 -11.85 4.96 3.55
CA SER A 221 -10.81 5.55 4.41
C SER A 221 -9.47 5.53 3.69
N LEU A 222 -9.13 4.38 3.09
CA LEU A 222 -7.89 4.22 2.33
C LEU A 222 -7.90 5.08 1.05
N ALA A 223 -9.02 5.16 0.34
CA ALA A 223 -9.18 6.06 -0.81
C ALA A 223 -8.91 7.52 -0.44
N LYS A 224 -9.44 7.98 0.70
CA LYS A 224 -9.16 9.32 1.21
C LYS A 224 -7.67 9.48 1.56
N ALA A 225 -7.05 8.50 2.22
CA ALA A 225 -5.63 8.53 2.55
C ALA A 225 -4.75 8.60 1.29
N ILE A 226 -5.12 7.89 0.22
CA ILE A 226 -4.46 7.96 -1.09
C ILE A 226 -4.59 9.35 -1.70
N ILE A 227 -5.80 9.91 -1.75
CA ILE A 227 -6.05 11.26 -2.28
C ILE A 227 -5.23 12.31 -1.53
N ASP A 228 -5.29 12.29 -0.20
CA ASP A 228 -4.56 13.25 0.65
C ASP A 228 -3.04 13.16 0.39
N ALA A 229 -2.50 11.94 0.28
CA ALA A 229 -1.09 11.72 -0.01
C ALA A 229 -0.69 12.24 -1.41
N LEU A 230 -1.47 11.94 -2.44
CA LEU A 230 -1.21 12.42 -3.81
C LEU A 230 -1.22 13.96 -3.88
N VAL A 231 -2.15 14.61 -3.17
CA VAL A 231 -2.22 16.08 -3.07
C VAL A 231 -1.00 16.67 -2.37
N GLU A 232 -0.57 16.06 -1.27
CA GLU A 232 0.62 16.47 -0.51
C GLU A 232 1.91 16.33 -1.35
N LEU A 233 2.01 15.25 -2.13
CA LEU A 233 3.15 14.98 -3.02
C LEU A 233 3.11 15.83 -4.31
N GLY A 234 1.95 16.37 -4.68
CA GLY A 234 1.75 17.04 -5.96
C GLY A 234 1.65 16.09 -7.15
N GLN A 235 1.40 14.81 -6.92
CA GLN A 235 1.16 13.80 -7.95
C GLN A 235 -0.31 13.86 -8.40
N LEU A 236 -0.66 14.96 -9.06
CA LEU A 236 -2.05 15.34 -9.34
C LEU A 236 -2.61 14.75 -10.64
N ASN A 237 -1.76 14.22 -11.51
CA ASN A 237 -2.16 13.69 -12.81
C ASN A 237 -3.16 12.53 -12.67
N ASP A 238 -2.95 11.65 -11.68
CA ASP A 238 -3.85 10.52 -11.41
C ASP A 238 -5.20 10.97 -10.80
N LEU A 239 -5.27 12.19 -10.25
CA LEU A 239 -6.47 12.74 -9.63
C LEU A 239 -7.36 13.49 -10.63
N PHE A 240 -6.79 14.14 -11.64
CA PHE A 240 -7.53 15.00 -12.58
C PHE A 240 -7.77 14.34 -13.94
N ILE A 241 -8.34 13.14 -13.89
CA ILE A 241 -8.90 12.43 -15.05
C ILE A 241 -10.38 12.14 -14.81
N MET A 242 -11.15 11.91 -15.88
CA MET A 242 -12.62 11.83 -15.83
C MET A 242 -13.12 10.73 -14.87
N ASP A 243 -12.48 9.56 -14.88
CA ASP A 243 -12.84 8.41 -14.05
C ASP A 243 -11.89 8.22 -12.85
N SER A 244 -11.31 9.32 -12.37
CA SER A 244 -10.36 9.26 -11.25
C SER A 244 -11.03 8.84 -9.94
N LEU A 245 -10.20 8.49 -8.97
CA LEU A 245 -10.63 8.19 -7.61
C LEU A 245 -11.45 9.33 -6.98
N LEU A 246 -11.21 10.59 -7.35
CA LEU A 246 -11.94 11.75 -6.82
C LEU A 246 -13.44 11.74 -7.17
N PHE A 247 -13.80 11.18 -8.34
CA PHE A 247 -15.12 11.37 -8.93
C PHE A 247 -15.96 10.09 -9.03
N ARG A 248 -15.51 8.97 -8.43
CA ARG A 248 -16.28 7.70 -8.43
C ARG A 248 -17.70 7.84 -7.86
N GLY A 249 -17.94 8.79 -6.95
CA GLY A 249 -19.25 9.09 -6.37
C GLY A 249 -19.89 10.39 -6.90
N ALA A 250 -19.34 10.99 -7.95
CA ALA A 250 -19.83 12.25 -8.48
C ALA A 250 -21.19 12.08 -9.17
N ARG A 251 -22.01 13.13 -9.10
CA ARG A 251 -23.27 13.22 -9.85
C ARG A 251 -23.03 13.51 -11.32
N TRP A 252 -21.97 14.26 -11.61
CA TRP A 252 -21.59 14.70 -12.96
C TRP A 252 -20.24 14.14 -13.35
N LYS A 253 -20.07 13.79 -14.63
CA LYS A 253 -18.73 13.53 -15.19
C LYS A 253 -17.90 14.79 -15.01
N VAL A 254 -16.61 14.65 -14.72
CA VAL A 254 -15.72 15.81 -14.56
C VAL A 254 -14.70 15.84 -15.68
N SER A 255 -14.49 17.02 -16.25
CA SER A 255 -13.50 17.26 -17.29
C SER A 255 -12.65 18.47 -16.97
N PHE A 256 -11.39 18.45 -17.40
CA PHE A 256 -10.40 19.47 -17.13
C PHE A 256 -9.80 19.95 -18.45
N CYS A 257 -9.69 21.27 -18.64
CA CYS A 257 -8.93 21.84 -19.73
C CYS A 257 -7.42 21.78 -19.42
N ASP A 258 -6.59 21.80 -20.47
CA ASP A 258 -5.12 21.79 -20.34
C ASP A 258 -4.60 22.94 -19.47
N ASP A 259 -5.24 24.11 -19.55
CA ASP A 259 -4.83 25.28 -18.77
C ASP A 259 -5.06 25.09 -17.28
N TYR A 260 -6.16 24.45 -16.87
CA TYR A 260 -6.35 24.02 -15.48
C TYR A 260 -5.22 23.12 -14.99
N LEU A 261 -4.83 22.10 -15.76
CA LEU A 261 -3.77 21.17 -15.36
C LEU A 261 -2.43 21.92 -15.17
N LYS A 262 -2.10 22.82 -16.11
CA LYS A 262 -0.91 23.69 -16.00
C LYS A 262 -0.99 24.59 -14.77
N SER A 263 -2.13 25.23 -14.52
CA SER A 263 -2.32 26.15 -13.39
C SER A 263 -2.25 25.43 -12.04
N MET A 264 -2.87 24.26 -11.95
CA MET A 264 -2.84 23.44 -10.74
C MET A 264 -1.43 22.93 -10.41
N ALA A 265 -0.65 22.57 -11.44
CA ALA A 265 0.77 22.23 -11.28
C ALA A 265 1.62 23.41 -10.74
N ARG A 266 1.28 24.66 -11.08
CA ARG A 266 1.97 25.88 -10.59
C ARG A 266 1.68 26.20 -9.12
N ILE A 267 0.53 25.79 -8.59
CA ILE A 267 0.16 26.06 -7.18
C ILE A 267 1.06 25.25 -6.27
N LYS A 268 1.96 25.90 -5.52
CA LYS A 268 2.87 25.22 -4.58
C LYS A 268 2.25 24.96 -3.20
N SER A 269 1.22 25.71 -2.83
CA SER A 269 0.60 25.60 -1.51
C SER A 269 -0.26 24.34 -1.41
N ILE A 270 0.17 23.40 -0.55
CA ILE A 270 -0.59 22.17 -0.26
C ILE A 270 -1.99 22.49 0.27
N ALA A 271 -2.11 23.50 1.14
CA ALA A 271 -3.40 23.93 1.69
C ALA A 271 -4.36 24.35 0.57
N ILE A 272 -3.88 25.14 -0.39
CA ILE A 272 -4.69 25.58 -1.53
C ILE A 272 -5.06 24.37 -2.41
N ARG A 273 -4.12 23.47 -2.69
CA ARG A 273 -4.44 22.26 -3.47
C ARG A 273 -5.53 21.42 -2.83
N LYS A 274 -5.49 21.23 -1.50
CA LYS A 274 -6.54 20.53 -0.74
C LYS A 274 -7.89 21.24 -0.87
N GLU A 275 -7.93 22.57 -0.70
CA GLU A 275 -9.15 23.34 -0.87
C GLU A 275 -9.75 23.22 -2.29
N VAL A 276 -8.91 23.22 -3.33
CA VAL A 276 -9.36 23.01 -4.72
C VAL A 276 -9.99 21.63 -4.88
N VAL A 277 -9.32 20.57 -4.41
CA VAL A 277 -9.80 19.19 -4.51
C VAL A 277 -11.13 19.02 -3.77
N ASP A 278 -11.23 19.54 -2.54
CA ASP A 278 -12.47 19.53 -1.76
C ASP A 278 -13.61 20.28 -2.48
N LEU A 279 -13.31 21.43 -3.09
CA LEU A 279 -14.29 22.19 -3.84
C LEU A 279 -14.76 21.41 -5.08
N LEU A 280 -13.86 20.77 -5.82
CA LEU A 280 -14.22 19.96 -6.99
C LEU A 280 -15.09 18.75 -6.62
N MET A 281 -14.77 18.05 -5.52
CA MET A 281 -15.62 16.97 -5.01
C MET A 281 -17.03 17.47 -4.62
N LYS A 282 -17.12 18.65 -3.97
CA LYS A 282 -18.43 19.27 -3.67
C LYS A 282 -19.20 19.65 -4.93
N LEU A 283 -18.56 20.34 -5.87
CA LEU A 283 -19.20 20.77 -7.11
C LEU A 283 -19.69 19.58 -7.96
N SER A 284 -18.86 18.54 -8.07
CA SER A 284 -19.19 17.33 -8.84
C SER A 284 -20.31 16.48 -8.22
N SER A 285 -20.54 16.60 -6.91
CA SER A 285 -21.72 16.00 -6.24
C SER A 285 -23.01 16.83 -6.42
N GLY A 286 -22.96 17.93 -7.17
CA GLY A 286 -24.11 18.80 -7.44
C GLY A 286 -24.33 19.86 -6.36
N TRP A 287 -23.35 20.12 -5.50
CA TRP A 287 -23.44 21.22 -4.54
C TRP A 287 -23.44 22.57 -5.26
N HIS A 288 -24.34 23.46 -4.84
CA HIS A 288 -24.43 24.83 -5.32
C HIS A 288 -24.53 25.81 -4.16
N HIS A 289 -23.81 26.92 -4.26
CA HIS A 289 -23.97 28.02 -3.31
C HIS A 289 -25.33 28.71 -3.54
N PRO A 290 -26.09 29.07 -2.48
CA PRO A 290 -27.31 29.85 -2.64
C PRO A 290 -26.98 31.21 -3.27
N HIS A 291 -27.55 31.49 -4.45
CA HIS A 291 -27.21 32.65 -5.26
C HIS A 291 -27.39 34.00 -4.51
N LYS A 292 -26.40 34.89 -4.65
CA LYS A 292 -26.71 36.30 -4.98
C LYS A 292 -27.07 36.34 -6.46
N LYS A 293 -28.27 36.83 -6.79
CA LYS A 293 -28.72 37.06 -8.17
C LYS A 293 -27.69 37.92 -8.91
N GLY A 294 -27.17 37.43 -10.03
CA GLY A 294 -26.26 38.21 -10.86
C GLY A 294 -25.71 37.44 -12.06
N ASN A 295 -26.21 37.81 -13.24
CA ASN A 295 -25.79 37.52 -14.61
C ASN A 295 -25.78 36.07 -15.13
N LEU A 296 -26.33 35.96 -16.33
CA LEU A 296 -26.48 34.80 -17.21
C LEU A 296 -25.13 34.37 -17.82
N ASN A 297 -24.03 34.42 -17.06
CA ASN A 297 -22.75 33.92 -17.53
C ASN A 297 -22.74 32.39 -17.39
N LEU A 298 -22.60 31.69 -18.52
CA LEU A 298 -22.42 30.22 -18.60
C LEU A 298 -21.22 29.75 -17.75
N MET A 299 -20.26 30.65 -17.50
CA MET A 299 -19.06 30.44 -16.71
C MET A 299 -19.24 30.92 -15.28
N LYS A 300 -19.06 29.99 -14.33
CA LYS A 300 -19.14 30.22 -12.89
C LYS A 300 -17.74 30.35 -12.30
N GLN A 301 -17.61 31.17 -11.25
CA GLN A 301 -16.36 31.37 -10.54
C GLN A 301 -16.54 31.12 -9.05
N TYR A 302 -15.58 30.43 -8.42
CA TYR A 302 -15.55 30.23 -6.98
C TYR A 302 -14.18 30.60 -6.42
N THR A 303 -14.17 31.40 -5.36
CA THR A 303 -12.93 31.75 -4.67
C THR A 303 -12.39 30.54 -3.92
N VAL A 304 -11.11 30.26 -4.11
CA VAL A 304 -10.35 29.25 -3.37
C VAL A 304 -9.28 29.96 -2.54
N GLY A 305 -9.27 29.72 -1.24
CA GLY A 305 -8.49 30.49 -0.28
C GLY A 305 -8.75 31.99 -0.38
N LYS A 306 -7.68 32.78 -0.29
CA LYS A 306 -7.72 34.26 -0.44
C LYS A 306 -7.21 34.75 -1.78
N TRP A 307 -6.71 33.87 -2.64
CA TRP A 307 -5.82 34.27 -3.74
C TRP A 307 -6.19 33.69 -5.09
N TYR A 308 -7.07 32.71 -5.18
CA TYR A 308 -7.39 32.03 -6.44
C TYR A 308 -8.89 32.04 -6.70
N LYS A 309 -9.27 31.97 -7.98
CA LYS A 309 -10.62 31.56 -8.37
C LYS A 309 -10.58 30.37 -9.31
N LEU A 310 -11.42 29.39 -9.01
CA LEU A 310 -11.73 28.28 -9.89
C LEU A 310 -12.81 28.72 -10.88
N VAL A 311 -12.54 28.53 -12.17
CA VAL A 311 -13.46 28.84 -13.27
C VAL A 311 -14.01 27.53 -13.83
N TRP A 312 -15.35 27.40 -13.86
CA TRP A 312 -16.02 26.16 -14.26
C TRP A 312 -17.39 26.41 -14.90
N SER A 313 -17.89 25.43 -15.67
CA SER A 313 -19.24 25.41 -16.23
C SER A 313 -19.89 24.03 -16.07
N VAL A 314 -21.21 23.96 -16.29
CA VAL A 314 -21.90 22.69 -16.49
C VAL A 314 -22.26 22.61 -17.96
N ASP A 315 -21.71 21.61 -18.63
CA ASP A 315 -21.98 21.32 -20.03
C ASP A 315 -22.85 20.04 -20.14
N ILE A 316 -23.41 19.79 -21.30
CA ILE A 316 -24.16 18.57 -21.60
C ILE A 316 -23.47 17.86 -22.77
N LEU A 317 -23.05 16.62 -22.56
CA LEU A 317 -22.59 15.72 -23.62
C LEU A 317 -23.71 14.78 -24.04
N ILE A 318 -23.81 14.51 -25.33
CA ILE A 318 -24.72 13.51 -25.89
C ILE A 318 -23.87 12.30 -26.27
N GLU A 319 -24.02 11.20 -25.54
CA GLU A 319 -23.36 9.92 -25.82
C GLU A 319 -24.43 8.83 -25.96
N ASN A 320 -24.46 8.12 -27.09
CA ASN A 320 -25.41 7.03 -27.35
C ASN A 320 -26.88 7.41 -27.07
N SER A 321 -27.29 8.61 -27.51
CA SER A 321 -28.64 9.18 -27.29
C SER A 321 -28.99 9.48 -25.81
N ASN A 322 -28.03 9.40 -24.89
CA ASN A 322 -28.18 9.83 -23.50
C ASN A 322 -27.55 11.21 -23.27
N PHE A 323 -28.21 12.05 -22.47
CA PHE A 323 -27.69 13.34 -22.03
C PHE A 323 -26.92 13.19 -20.73
N ILE A 324 -25.63 13.53 -20.75
CA ILE A 324 -24.74 13.42 -19.60
C ILE A 324 -24.30 14.83 -19.19
N GLN A 325 -24.54 15.19 -17.93
CA GLN A 325 -24.05 16.45 -17.38
C GLN A 325 -22.55 16.32 -17.06
N VAL A 326 -21.78 17.31 -17.51
CA VAL A 326 -20.34 17.38 -17.32
C VAL A 326 -19.99 18.65 -16.56
N LEU A 327 -19.31 18.51 -15.44
CA LEU A 327 -18.60 19.59 -14.78
C LEU A 327 -17.32 19.86 -15.59
N LYS A 328 -17.29 20.97 -16.33
CA LYS A 328 -16.11 21.38 -17.08
C LYS A 328 -15.32 22.40 -16.28
N THR A 329 -14.10 22.04 -15.91
CA THR A 329 -13.17 22.88 -15.17
C THR A 329 -12.20 23.52 -16.15
N TRP A 330 -12.27 24.84 -16.29
CA TRP A 330 -11.54 25.55 -17.32
C TRP A 330 -10.15 25.97 -16.84
N ASP A 331 -10.08 26.61 -15.69
CA ASP A 331 -8.80 27.07 -15.13
C ASP A 331 -8.90 27.37 -13.62
N ILE A 332 -7.75 27.52 -12.97
CA ILE A 332 -7.61 28.09 -11.64
C ILE A 332 -6.62 29.26 -11.67
N LEU A 333 -7.15 30.47 -11.54
CA LEU A 333 -6.39 31.71 -11.76
C LEU A 333 -6.13 32.45 -10.45
N PRO A 334 -4.93 33.02 -10.24
CA PRO A 334 -4.70 34.01 -9.19
C PRO A 334 -5.63 35.22 -9.35
N LEU A 335 -6.12 35.79 -8.25
CA LEU A 335 -7.01 36.97 -8.26
C LEU A 335 -6.41 38.17 -9.02
N ALA A 336 -5.08 38.30 -9.04
CA ALA A 336 -4.38 39.35 -9.76
C ALA A 336 -4.52 39.22 -11.29
N GLU A 337 -4.74 38.01 -11.81
CA GLU A 337 -4.85 37.74 -13.26
C GLU A 337 -6.30 37.87 -13.77
N ILE A 338 -7.27 37.96 -12.85
CA ILE A 338 -8.71 37.97 -13.18
C ILE A 338 -9.22 39.39 -13.51
N GLN A 339 -8.38 40.42 -13.34
CA GLN A 339 -8.74 41.79 -13.74
C GLN A 339 -8.71 42.02 -15.26
N ASN A 340 -8.30 41.03 -16.06
CA ASN A 340 -8.16 41.13 -17.52
C ASN A 340 -9.17 40.26 -18.32
N TYR A 341 -10.24 39.76 -17.69
CA TYR A 341 -11.29 38.95 -18.34
C TYR A 341 -12.69 39.55 -18.21
#